data_AF-A0A0F9B2U4-F1
#
_entry.id   AF-A0A0F9B2U4-F1
#
_cell.length_a   1.000
_cell.length_b   1.000
_cell.length_c   1.000
_cell.angle_alpha   90.00
_cell.angle_beta   90.00
_cell.angle_gamma   90.00
#
_symmetry.space_group_name_H-M   'P 1'
#
loop_
_entity.id
_entity.type
_entity.pdbx_description
1 polymer ?
#
loop_
_entity_poly.entity_id
_entity_poly.type
_entity_poly.pdbx_seq_one_letter_code
_entity_poly.pdbx_strand_id
1 'polypeptide(L)'
;MSIFSKALDIVGDVTGLSSVKDAAKTLIGALSSNPEAEAKMKAFELEQMKIELQDNASLRDLYKAEVQSDDKFVKRARPAMLWLCFGILAVNFGLIPIINAITLSFGGSEITVNYPDLPDNVYFTITSIFGLYAGARSWDKYKKNGKK
;
A
#
# COMPACT_ATOMS: atom_id res chain seq x y z
N MET A 1 19.34 -11.74 1.24
CA MET A 1 20.43 -11.39 2.18
C MET A 1 21.60 -10.87 1.35
N SER A 2 21.93 -9.60 1.52
CA SER A 2 22.80 -8.81 0.63
C SER A 2 24.26 -9.25 0.71
N ILE A 3 24.94 -9.32 -0.43
CA ILE A 3 26.38 -9.59 -0.59
C ILE A 3 27.23 -8.62 0.25
N PHE A 4 26.70 -7.43 0.55
CA PHE A 4 27.31 -6.45 1.44
C PHE A 4 27.55 -6.96 2.86
N SER A 5 26.66 -7.78 3.45
CA SER A 5 26.88 -8.27 4.81
C SER A 5 28.06 -9.25 4.85
N LYS A 6 28.16 -10.13 3.84
CA LYS A 6 29.27 -11.08 3.71
C LYS A 6 30.61 -10.38 3.47
N ALA A 7 30.60 -9.29 2.69
CA ALA A 7 31.81 -8.48 2.48
C ALA A 7 32.23 -7.74 3.76
N LEU A 8 31.28 -7.25 4.55
CA LEU A 8 31.53 -6.60 5.85
C LEU A 8 32.10 -7.57 6.89
N ASP A 9 31.56 -8.79 6.97
CA ASP A 9 32.03 -9.81 7.92
C ASP A 9 33.46 -10.28 7.57
N ILE A 10 33.76 -10.54 6.28
CA ILE A 10 35.10 -10.96 5.84
C ILE A 10 36.16 -9.87 6.11
N VAL A 11 35.80 -8.59 5.93
CA VAL A 11 36.73 -7.48 6.20
C VAL A 11 36.91 -7.25 7.70
N GLY A 12 35.85 -7.44 8.50
CA GLY A 12 35.92 -7.40 9.96
C GLY A 12 36.87 -8.46 10.54
N ASP A 13 36.82 -9.68 10.00
CA ASP A 13 37.68 -10.80 10.41
C ASP A 13 39.15 -10.63 9.99
N VAL A 14 39.42 -10.02 8.83
CA VAL A 14 40.79 -9.87 8.30
C VAL A 14 41.54 -8.67 8.88
N THR A 15 40.83 -7.65 9.39
CA THR A 15 41.45 -6.40 9.86
C THR A 15 41.45 -6.22 11.38
N GLY A 16 40.67 -7.00 12.14
CA GLY A 16 40.64 -6.91 13.61
C GLY A 16 40.09 -5.58 14.14
N LEU A 17 39.43 -4.76 13.31
CA LEU A 17 38.77 -3.53 13.76
C LEU A 17 37.40 -3.85 14.34
N SER A 18 37.25 -3.73 15.67
CA SER A 18 35.97 -3.95 16.39
C SER A 18 34.91 -2.87 16.13
N SER A 19 35.20 -1.89 15.27
CA SER A 19 34.31 -0.80 14.91
C SER A 19 33.83 -0.98 13.47
N VAL A 20 32.67 -1.62 13.31
CA VAL A 20 31.91 -1.70 12.05
C VAL A 20 31.74 -0.32 11.40
N LYS A 21 31.73 0.76 12.20
CA LYS A 21 31.69 2.15 11.73
C LYS A 21 32.96 2.59 11.00
N ASP A 22 34.14 2.16 11.45
CA ASP A 22 35.41 2.55 10.81
C ASP A 22 35.65 1.74 9.54
N ALA A 23 35.30 0.45 9.52
CA ALA A 23 35.30 -0.35 8.30
C ALA A 23 34.31 0.21 7.25
N ALA A 24 33.10 0.59 7.68
CA ALA A 24 32.13 1.25 6.81
C ALA A 24 32.64 2.62 6.33
N LYS A 25 33.30 3.41 7.16
CA LYS A 25 33.82 4.73 6.78
C LYS A 25 35.01 4.63 5.81
N THR A 26 35.87 3.62 5.95
CA THR A 26 36.95 3.34 5.01
C THR A 26 36.43 2.76 3.70
N LEU A 27 35.40 1.91 3.73
CA LEU A 27 34.73 1.41 2.53
C LEU A 27 33.97 2.52 1.79
N ILE A 28 33.23 3.36 2.51
CA ILE A 28 32.54 4.53 1.96
C ILE A 28 33.58 5.54 1.43
N GLY A 29 34.70 5.73 2.14
CA GLY A 29 35.82 6.55 1.68
C GLY A 29 36.48 6.00 0.40
N ALA A 30 36.70 4.69 0.33
CA ALA A 30 37.27 4.02 -0.83
C ALA A 30 36.30 3.95 -2.02
N LEU A 31 34.98 3.80 -1.78
CA LEU A 31 33.95 3.83 -2.82
C LEU A 31 33.69 5.25 -3.34
N SER A 32 33.65 6.26 -2.48
CA SER A 32 33.46 7.68 -2.87
C SER A 32 34.65 8.24 -3.64
N SER A 33 35.82 7.63 -3.50
CA SER A 33 37.03 8.01 -4.26
C SER A 33 37.07 7.40 -5.67
N ASN A 34 36.11 6.55 -6.03
CA ASN A 34 36.15 5.76 -7.27
C ASN A 34 34.96 6.13 -8.18
N PRO A 35 35.12 7.05 -9.15
CA PRO A 35 34.02 7.54 -10.01
C PRO A 35 33.34 6.42 -10.83
N GLU A 36 34.00 5.29 -11.04
CA GLU A 36 33.40 4.11 -11.68
C GLU A 36 32.38 3.37 -10.80
N ALA A 37 32.53 3.41 -9.47
CA ALA A 37 31.61 2.75 -8.55
C ALA A 37 30.28 3.50 -8.44
N GLU A 38 30.30 4.84 -8.41
CA GLU A 38 29.09 5.65 -8.46
C GLU A 38 28.34 5.48 -9.79
N ALA A 39 29.06 5.39 -10.90
CA ALA A 39 28.46 5.16 -12.22
C ALA A 39 27.75 3.79 -12.28
N LYS A 40 28.36 2.75 -11.71
CA LYS A 40 27.75 1.41 -11.62
C LYS A 40 26.55 1.36 -10.66
N MET A 41 26.60 2.07 -9.54
CA MET A 41 25.46 2.18 -8.62
C MET A 41 24.27 2.89 -9.26
N LYS A 42 24.50 4.02 -9.95
CA LYS A 42 23.44 4.72 -10.69
C LYS A 42 22.89 3.89 -11.84
N ALA A 43 23.74 3.14 -12.55
CA ALA A 43 23.29 2.22 -13.60
C ALA A 43 22.42 1.11 -13.04
N PHE A 44 22.77 0.56 -11.87
CA PHE A 44 22.01 -0.47 -11.18
C PHE A 44 20.67 0.06 -10.64
N GLU A 45 20.64 1.27 -10.07
CA GLU A 45 19.39 1.94 -9.66
C GLU A 45 18.46 2.20 -10.86
N LEU A 46 19.02 2.63 -11.99
CA LEU A 46 18.27 2.80 -13.25
C LEU A 46 17.72 1.47 -13.77
N GLU A 47 18.47 0.38 -13.63
CA GLU A 47 18.04 -0.94 -14.04
C GLU A 47 16.93 -1.48 -13.12
N GLN A 48 17.06 -1.29 -11.80
CA GLN A 48 15.99 -1.61 -10.84
C GLN A 48 14.71 -0.83 -11.13
N MET A 49 14.81 0.49 -11.36
CA MET A 49 13.67 1.31 -11.75
C MET A 49 13.02 0.83 -13.05
N LYS A 50 13.81 0.38 -14.04
CA LYS A 50 13.27 -0.18 -15.29
C LYS A 50 12.51 -1.48 -15.06
N ILE A 51 13.02 -2.36 -14.20
CA ILE A 51 12.35 -3.61 -13.83
C ILE A 51 11.03 -3.31 -13.12
N GLU A 52 11.03 -2.42 -12.13
CA GLU A 52 9.82 -2.01 -11.42
C GLU A 52 8.78 -1.36 -12.35
N LEU A 53 9.22 -0.54 -13.32
CA LEU A 53 8.33 0.05 -14.32
C LEU A 53 7.75 -1.01 -15.26
N GLN A 54 8.54 -2.01 -15.64
CA GLN A 54 8.09 -3.12 -16.47
C GLN A 54 7.07 -3.99 -15.73
N ASP A 55 7.33 -4.32 -14.47
CA ASP A 55 6.39 -5.07 -13.62
C ASP A 55 5.07 -4.31 -13.46
N ASN A 56 5.14 -3.00 -13.21
CA ASN A 56 3.96 -2.14 -13.14
C ASN A 56 3.19 -2.07 -14.48
N ALA A 57 3.89 -2.09 -15.61
CA ALA A 57 3.23 -2.15 -16.92
C ALA A 57 2.51 -3.49 -17.15
N SER A 58 3.15 -4.61 -16.80
CA SER A 58 2.55 -5.95 -16.88
C SER A 58 1.32 -6.09 -16.00
N LEU A 59 1.35 -5.58 -14.77
CA LEU A 59 0.19 -5.54 -13.87
C LEU A 59 -0.96 -4.71 -14.46
N ARG A 60 -0.65 -3.58 -15.09
CA ARG A 60 -1.66 -2.74 -15.76
C ARG A 60 -2.32 -3.46 -16.93
N ASP A 61 -1.56 -4.24 -17.69
CA ASP A 61 -2.11 -4.98 -18.83
C ASP A 61 -2.96 -6.17 -18.39
N LEU A 62 -2.59 -6.86 -17.32
CA LEU A 62 -3.46 -7.82 -16.64
C LEU A 62 -4.78 -7.18 -16.22
N TYR A 63 -4.74 -6.00 -15.61
CA TYR A 63 -5.95 -5.28 -15.21
C TYR A 63 -6.82 -4.85 -16.38
N LYS A 64 -6.22 -4.45 -17.51
CA LYS A 64 -7.00 -4.18 -18.73
C LYS A 64 -7.66 -5.45 -19.25
N ALA A 65 -6.95 -6.56 -19.26
CA ALA A 65 -7.49 -7.85 -19.68
C ALA A 65 -8.65 -8.32 -18.78
N GLU A 66 -8.53 -8.18 -17.46
CA GLU A 66 -9.62 -8.46 -16.50
C GLU A 66 -10.86 -7.59 -16.73
N VAL A 67 -10.65 -6.29 -17.00
CA VAL A 67 -11.74 -5.35 -17.27
C VAL A 67 -12.38 -5.60 -18.64
N GLN A 68 -11.62 -6.12 -19.61
CA GLN A 68 -12.12 -6.44 -20.95
C GLN A 68 -12.82 -7.80 -21.02
N SER A 69 -12.48 -8.75 -20.12
CA SER A 69 -13.08 -10.09 -20.04
C SER A 69 -14.61 -10.06 -20.07
N ASP A 70 -15.26 -10.84 -20.92
CA ASP A 70 -16.74 -10.85 -21.04
C ASP A 70 -17.49 -11.41 -19.83
N ASP A 71 -16.78 -12.02 -18.90
CA ASP A 71 -17.37 -12.49 -17.65
C ASP A 71 -17.76 -11.31 -16.72
N LYS A 72 -19.07 -11.22 -16.43
CA LYS A 72 -19.64 -10.20 -15.54
C LYS A 72 -19.13 -10.32 -14.10
N PHE A 73 -18.73 -11.52 -13.64
CA PHE A 73 -18.22 -11.72 -12.30
C PHE A 73 -16.79 -11.19 -12.16
N VAL A 74 -15.94 -11.41 -13.18
CA VAL A 74 -14.57 -10.89 -13.23
C VAL A 74 -14.56 -9.37 -13.36
N LYS A 75 -15.38 -8.80 -14.26
CA LYS A 75 -15.53 -7.34 -14.45
C LYS A 75 -15.99 -6.59 -13.19
N ARG A 76 -16.74 -7.26 -12.29
CA ARG A 76 -17.41 -6.62 -11.14
C ARG A 76 -16.79 -6.95 -9.78
N ALA A 77 -15.75 -7.76 -9.72
CA ALA A 77 -15.09 -8.13 -8.46
C ALA A 77 -14.63 -6.89 -7.65
N ARG A 78 -14.02 -5.89 -8.31
CA ARG A 78 -13.56 -4.66 -7.65
C ARG A 78 -14.71 -3.78 -7.14
N PRO A 79 -15.74 -3.47 -7.95
CA PRO A 79 -16.95 -2.82 -7.45
C PRO A 79 -17.63 -3.59 -6.31
N ALA A 80 -17.75 -4.93 -6.42
CA ALA A 80 -18.43 -5.75 -5.43
C ALA A 80 -17.73 -5.68 -4.06
N MET A 81 -16.40 -5.72 -4.04
CA MET A 81 -15.63 -5.54 -2.80
C MET A 81 -15.87 -4.16 -2.18
N LEU A 82 -15.89 -3.10 -2.99
CA LEU A 82 -16.21 -1.75 -2.53
C LEU A 82 -17.64 -1.65 -1.98
N TRP A 83 -18.62 -2.28 -2.63
CA TRP A 83 -20.00 -2.32 -2.14
C TRP A 83 -20.13 -3.09 -0.84
N LEU A 84 -19.37 -4.16 -0.66
CA LEU A 84 -19.34 -4.95 0.57
C LEU A 84 -18.73 -4.14 1.72
N CYS A 85 -17.58 -3.51 1.50
CA CYS A 85 -16.97 -2.57 2.44
C CYS A 85 -17.92 -1.42 2.82
N PHE A 86 -18.58 -0.82 1.83
CA PHE A 86 -19.55 0.24 2.05
C PHE A 86 -20.78 -0.26 2.82
N GLY A 87 -21.28 -1.46 2.51
CA GLY A 87 -22.39 -2.08 3.23
C GLY A 87 -22.08 -2.31 4.71
N ILE A 88 -20.89 -2.81 5.03
CA ILE A 88 -20.46 -3.01 6.43
C ILE A 88 -20.40 -1.68 7.19
N LEU A 89 -19.85 -0.62 6.57
CA LEU A 89 -19.81 0.71 7.18
C LEU A 89 -21.20 1.32 7.32
N ALA A 90 -22.05 1.20 6.28
CA ALA A 90 -23.41 1.73 6.29
C ALA A 90 -24.29 1.05 7.34
N VAL A 91 -24.13 -0.25 7.57
CA VAL A 91 -24.82 -0.97 8.64
C VAL A 91 -24.34 -0.50 10.01
N ASN A 92 -23.03 -0.48 10.24
CA ASN A 92 -22.47 -0.13 11.55
C ASN A 92 -22.67 1.34 11.94
N PHE A 93 -22.43 2.28 11.04
CA PHE A 93 -22.47 3.71 11.33
C PHE A 93 -23.74 4.42 10.86
N GLY A 94 -24.56 3.79 10.02
CA GLY A 94 -25.83 4.34 9.56
C GLY A 94 -27.01 3.64 10.21
N LEU A 95 -27.18 2.36 9.90
CA LEU A 95 -28.39 1.61 10.21
C LEU A 95 -28.55 1.33 11.71
N ILE A 96 -27.49 0.90 12.40
CA ILE A 96 -27.52 0.66 13.86
C ILE A 96 -27.83 1.92 14.69
N PRO A 97 -27.15 3.08 14.50
CA PRO A 97 -27.48 4.27 15.28
C PRO A 97 -28.88 4.82 14.95
N ILE A 98 -29.35 4.68 13.71
CA ILE A 98 -30.72 5.06 13.34
C ILE A 98 -31.75 4.16 14.05
N ILE A 99 -31.53 2.84 14.06
CA ILE A 99 -32.40 1.90 14.78
C ILE A 99 -32.43 2.25 16.27
N ASN A 100 -31.26 2.43 16.89
CA ASN A 100 -31.15 2.79 18.31
C ASN A 100 -31.86 4.11 18.62
N ALA A 101 -31.72 5.13 17.77
CA ALA A 101 -32.40 6.42 17.92
C ALA A 101 -33.93 6.31 17.79
N ILE A 102 -34.43 5.48 16.86
CA ILE A 102 -35.86 5.21 16.69
C ILE A 102 -36.40 4.45 17.92
N THR A 103 -35.71 3.41 18.39
CA THR A 103 -36.14 2.66 19.59
C THR A 103 -36.14 3.54 20.84
N LEU A 104 -35.19 4.45 20.98
CA LEU A 104 -35.14 5.40 22.10
C LEU A 104 -36.28 6.43 22.03
N SER A 105 -36.66 6.84 20.83
CA SER A 105 -37.73 7.83 20.60
C SER A 105 -39.14 7.26 20.72
N PHE A 106 -39.35 5.98 20.36
CA PHE A 106 -40.69 5.37 20.30
C PHE A 106 -40.97 4.28 21.34
N GLY A 107 -39.94 3.61 21.88
CA GLY A 107 -40.09 2.41 22.71
C GLY A 107 -39.80 2.58 24.19
N GLY A 108 -39.08 3.62 24.61
CA GLY A 108 -38.70 3.86 26.02
C GLY A 108 -37.81 2.78 26.66
N SER A 109 -37.54 1.68 25.96
CA SER A 109 -36.66 0.58 26.39
C SER A 109 -35.34 0.62 25.62
N GLU A 110 -34.23 0.52 26.35
CA GLU A 110 -32.87 0.36 25.80
C GLU A 110 -32.69 -1.05 25.20
N ILE A 111 -33.31 -1.32 24.05
CA ILE A 111 -32.86 -2.45 23.23
C ILE A 111 -31.58 -1.98 22.54
N THR A 112 -30.45 -2.22 23.20
CA THR A 112 -29.13 -1.96 22.62
C THR A 112 -28.86 -3.04 21.58
N VAL A 113 -29.05 -2.71 20.31
CA VAL A 113 -28.52 -3.54 19.23
C VAL A 113 -27.00 -3.44 19.31
N ASN A 114 -26.38 -4.47 19.88
CA ASN A 114 -24.94 -4.50 20.07
C ASN A 114 -24.27 -4.64 18.70
N TYR A 115 -23.37 -3.71 18.38
CA TYR A 115 -22.65 -3.75 17.13
C TYR A 115 -21.66 -4.92 17.13
N PRO A 116 -21.49 -5.63 16.01
CA PRO A 116 -20.38 -6.55 15.86
C PRO A 116 -19.09 -5.72 15.91
N ASP A 117 -18.31 -5.89 16.98
CA ASP A 117 -17.04 -5.18 17.14
C ASP A 117 -16.10 -5.58 15.99
N LEU A 118 -15.81 -4.61 15.13
CA LEU A 118 -14.90 -4.79 14.01
C LEU A 118 -13.48 -4.61 14.55
N PRO A 119 -12.59 -5.61 14.44
CA PRO A 119 -11.21 -5.44 14.85
C PRO A 119 -10.60 -4.22 14.17
N ASP A 120 -9.82 -3.41 14.90
CA ASP A 120 -9.21 -2.18 14.40
C ASP A 120 -8.51 -2.37 13.05
N ASN A 121 -7.82 -3.51 12.88
CA ASN A 121 -7.15 -3.88 11.64
C ASN A 121 -8.10 -3.93 10.43
N VAL A 122 -9.31 -4.46 10.62
CA VAL A 122 -10.35 -4.54 9.57
C VAL A 122 -10.90 -3.15 9.28
N TYR A 123 -11.11 -2.32 10.31
CA TYR A 123 -11.56 -0.94 10.14
C TYR A 123 -10.54 -0.09 9.36
N PHE A 124 -9.25 -0.15 9.72
CA PHE A 124 -8.18 0.56 9.00
C PHE A 124 -8.03 0.05 7.57
N THR A 125 -8.18 -1.25 7.33
CA THR A 125 -8.13 -1.83 5.98
C THR A 125 -9.30 -1.34 5.13
N ILE A 126 -10.52 -1.36 5.65
CA ILE A 126 -11.72 -0.90 4.93
C ILE A 126 -11.64 0.61 4.63
N THR A 127 -11.28 1.42 5.63
CA THR A 127 -11.20 2.88 5.48
C THR A 127 -10.04 3.31 4.61
N SER A 128 -8.88 2.64 4.65
CA SER A 128 -7.76 2.94 3.76
C SER A 128 -8.05 2.55 2.31
N ILE A 129 -8.64 1.37 2.05
CA ILE A 129 -9.05 0.97 0.70
C ILE A 129 -10.09 1.92 0.14
N PHE A 130 -11.12 2.26 0.92
CA PHE A 130 -12.17 3.16 0.49
C PHE A 130 -11.65 4.60 0.33
N GLY A 131 -10.83 5.08 1.27
CA GLY A 131 -10.24 6.41 1.25
C GLY A 131 -9.26 6.61 0.09
N LEU A 132 -8.40 5.62 -0.18
CA LEU A 132 -7.50 5.63 -1.33
C LEU A 132 -8.29 5.58 -2.64
N TYR A 133 -9.33 4.74 -2.74
CA TYR A 133 -10.15 4.65 -3.94
C TYR A 133 -10.97 5.92 -4.19
N ALA A 134 -11.67 6.42 -3.16
CA ALA A 134 -12.46 7.65 -3.23
C ALA A 134 -11.56 8.87 -3.47
N GLY A 135 -10.41 8.93 -2.82
CA GLY A 135 -9.39 9.97 -3.00
C GLY A 135 -8.82 9.96 -4.41
N ALA A 136 -8.37 8.81 -4.92
CA ALA A 136 -7.86 8.66 -6.28
C ALA A 136 -8.93 9.02 -7.32
N ARG A 137 -10.18 8.59 -7.13
CA ARG A 137 -11.30 8.95 -8.03
C ARG A 137 -11.67 10.43 -7.97
N SER A 138 -11.59 11.05 -6.80
CA SER A 138 -11.85 12.49 -6.63
C SER A 138 -10.73 13.32 -7.26
N TRP A 139 -9.48 12.89 -7.10
CA TRP A 139 -8.32 13.48 -7.76
C TRP A 139 -8.39 13.37 -9.29
N ASP A 140 -8.79 12.22 -9.82
CA ASP A 140 -8.99 12.02 -11.25
C ASP A 140 -10.05 12.97 -11.83
N LYS A 141 -11.15 13.22 -11.08
CA LYS A 141 -12.18 14.20 -11.47
C LYS A 141 -11.63 15.63 -11.44
N TYR A 142 -10.87 15.99 -10.40
CA TYR A 142 -10.25 17.31 -10.27
C TYR A 142 -9.26 17.57 -11.42
N LYS A 143 -8.38 16.62 -11.72
CA LYS A 143 -7.40 16.70 -12.81
C LYS A 143 -8.05 16.76 -14.20
N LYS A 144 -9.20 16.11 -14.40
CA LYS A 144 -9.97 16.22 -15.66
C LYS A 144 -10.67 17.58 -15.79
N ASN A 145 -11.18 18.15 -14.70
CA ASN A 145 -11.86 19.44 -14.72
C ASN A 145 -10.89 20.62 -14.82
N GLY A 146 -9.66 20.51 -14.30
CA GLY A 146 -8.61 21.54 -14.44
C GLY A 146 -7.89 21.56 -15.80
N LYS A 147 -8.29 20.71 -16.76
CA LYS A 147 -7.78 20.70 -18.14
C LYS A 147 -8.81 21.21 -19.16
N LYS A 148 -9.88 21.86 -18.70
CA LYS A 148 -10.81 22.59 -19.56
C LYS A 148 -10.49 24.07 -19.57
#